data_AF-A0A522A7X5-F1
#
_entry.id   AF-A0A522A7X5-F1
#
_cell.length_a   1.000
_cell.length_b   1.000
_cell.length_c   1.000
_cell.angle_alpha   90.00
_cell.angle_beta   90.00
_cell.angle_gamma   90.00
#
_symmetry.space_group_name_H-M   'P 1'
#
loop_
_entity.id
_entity.type
_entity.pdbx_description
1 polymer ?
#
loop_
_entity_poly.entity_id
_entity_poly.type
_entity_poly.pdbx_seq_one_letter_code
_entity_poly.pdbx_strand_id
1 'polypeptide(L)'
;MNSTVNNAAGLQLLLDRVAIEDVLVRYCHAVDRCDADLLRTVYWPDATDDHIFWKGNAEAFVDFCIPILKTRDQTMHAISNILIRIDGNEARVQCYFHAYERLRRKDGTSNDITMDGRYLDRMEKRNGEWRIADRKCVMDWWRIWDDSCDWNRGVFGQKFEPGKRGDADFSATLFGKRLFTPG
;
A
#
# COMPACT_ATOMS: atom_id res chain seq x y z
N MET A 1 10.58 -25.47 -35.40
CA MET A 1 10.49 -23.99 -35.34
C MET A 1 10.09 -23.58 -33.92
N ASN A 2 10.95 -22.79 -33.28
CA ASN A 2 10.75 -21.90 -32.13
C ASN A 2 10.20 -22.44 -30.79
N SER A 3 11.03 -23.16 -30.02
CA SER A 3 10.83 -23.34 -28.57
C SER A 3 11.56 -22.28 -27.71
N THR A 4 12.59 -21.62 -28.22
CA THR A 4 13.40 -20.64 -27.47
C THR A 4 12.79 -19.24 -27.40
N VAL A 5 11.97 -18.86 -28.39
CA VAL A 5 11.31 -17.53 -28.43
C VAL A 5 10.18 -17.42 -27.38
N ASN A 6 9.70 -18.54 -26.84
CA ASN A 6 8.63 -18.54 -25.83
C ASN A 6 9.14 -18.43 -24.38
N ASN A 7 10.41 -18.74 -24.11
CA ASN A 7 10.94 -18.77 -22.74
C ASN A 7 11.36 -17.38 -22.23
N ALA A 8 12.03 -16.57 -23.07
CA ALA A 8 12.49 -15.24 -22.64
C ALA A 8 11.33 -14.26 -22.46
N ALA A 9 10.38 -14.24 -23.40
CA ALA A 9 9.18 -13.39 -23.30
C ALA A 9 8.27 -13.84 -22.16
N GLY A 10 8.09 -15.14 -21.97
CA GLY A 10 7.32 -15.69 -20.84
C GLY A 10 7.97 -15.39 -19.49
N LEU A 11 9.29 -15.52 -19.39
CA LEU A 11 10.04 -15.14 -18.18
C LEU A 11 9.92 -13.65 -17.90
N GLN A 12 10.07 -12.80 -18.92
CA GLN A 12 9.94 -11.36 -18.76
C GLN A 12 8.55 -10.97 -18.27
N LEU A 13 7.49 -11.59 -18.80
CA LEU A 13 6.12 -11.38 -18.33
C LEU A 13 5.95 -11.77 -16.86
N LEU A 14 6.55 -12.87 -16.41
CA LEU A 14 6.52 -13.27 -15.00
C LEU A 14 7.27 -12.28 -14.10
N LEU A 15 8.45 -11.83 -14.52
CA LEU A 15 9.22 -10.81 -13.80
C LEU A 15 8.46 -9.49 -13.70
N ASP A 16 7.79 -9.07 -14.77
CA ASP A 16 6.98 -7.85 -14.79
C ASP A 16 5.75 -7.96 -13.87
N ARG A 17 5.11 -9.14 -13.83
CA ARG A 17 4.02 -9.38 -12.87
C ARG A 17 4.48 -9.29 -11.43
N VAL A 18 5.60 -9.92 -11.08
CA VAL A 18 6.17 -9.85 -9.72
C VAL A 18 6.54 -8.41 -9.38
N ALA A 19 7.19 -7.68 -10.29
CA ALA A 19 7.55 -6.28 -10.07
C ALA A 19 6.32 -5.39 -9.83
N ILE A 20 5.21 -5.62 -10.54
CA ILE A 20 3.94 -4.93 -10.32
C ILE A 20 3.34 -5.28 -8.95
N GLU A 21 3.34 -6.55 -8.57
CA GLU A 21 2.85 -7.00 -7.26
C GLU A 21 3.68 -6.40 -6.12
N ASP A 22 5.00 -6.30 -6.29
CA ASP A 22 5.91 -5.64 -5.35
C ASP A 22 5.58 -4.15 -5.18
N VAL A 23 5.21 -3.43 -6.25
CA VAL A 23 4.75 -2.03 -6.17
C VAL A 23 3.50 -1.92 -5.29
N LEU A 24 2.55 -2.83 -5.43
CA LEU A 24 1.31 -2.83 -4.63
C LEU A 24 1.56 -3.14 -3.15
N VAL A 25 2.42 -4.12 -2.85
CA VAL A 25 2.78 -4.48 -1.47
C VAL A 25 3.61 -3.36 -0.82
N ARG A 26 4.55 -2.77 -1.57
CA ARG A 26 5.35 -1.64 -1.12
C ARG A 26 4.48 -0.44 -0.77
N TYR A 27 3.44 -0.15 -1.55
CA TYR A 27 2.45 0.87 -1.21
C TYR A 27 1.85 0.63 0.19
N CYS A 28 1.33 -0.56 0.44
CA CYS A 28 0.70 -0.91 1.72
C CYS A 28 1.68 -0.78 2.88
N HIS A 29 2.90 -1.30 2.70
CA HIS A 29 3.95 -1.18 3.71
C HIS A 29 4.30 0.29 4.01
N ALA A 30 4.49 1.10 2.97
CA ALA A 30 4.89 2.49 3.10
C ALA A 30 3.82 3.33 3.81
N VAL A 31 2.55 3.19 3.44
CA VAL A 31 1.45 3.92 4.12
C VAL A 31 1.34 3.50 5.58
N ASP A 32 1.44 2.20 5.88
CA ASP A 32 1.27 1.72 7.25
C ASP A 32 2.47 1.99 8.14
N ARG A 33 3.67 2.12 7.59
CA ARG A 33 4.83 2.58 8.36
C ARG A 33 4.99 4.11 8.33
N CYS A 34 4.10 4.82 7.63
CA CYS A 34 4.18 6.25 7.38
C CYS A 34 5.54 6.69 6.79
N ASP A 35 6.09 5.87 5.90
CA ASP A 35 7.36 6.11 5.20
C ASP A 35 7.09 6.84 3.88
N ALA A 36 7.25 8.16 3.92
CA ALA A 36 6.99 9.02 2.76
C ALA A 36 7.97 8.75 1.61
N ASP A 37 9.25 8.50 1.92
CA ASP A 37 10.28 8.32 0.90
C ASP A 37 10.05 7.00 0.17
N LEU A 38 9.73 5.94 0.91
CA LEU A 38 9.33 4.67 0.31
C LEU A 38 8.04 4.80 -0.50
N LEU A 39 7.04 5.51 0.00
CA LEU A 39 5.77 5.69 -0.70
C LEU A 39 5.96 6.41 -2.05
N ARG A 40 6.84 7.41 -2.12
CA ARG A 40 7.17 8.08 -3.39
C ARG A 40 7.76 7.14 -4.43
N THR A 41 8.46 6.06 -4.04
CA THR A 41 9.00 5.08 -5.00
C THR A 41 7.93 4.24 -5.71
N VAL A 42 6.70 4.22 -5.21
CA VAL A 42 5.57 3.49 -5.81
C VAL A 42 5.04 4.23 -7.04
N TYR A 43 5.21 5.55 -7.09
CA TYR A 43 4.65 6.41 -8.13
C TYR A 43 5.75 6.94 -9.06
N TRP A 44 5.38 7.21 -10.31
CA TRP A 44 6.16 8.13 -11.12
C TRP A 44 5.97 9.57 -10.62
N PRO A 45 6.98 10.46 -10.75
CA PRO A 45 6.84 11.85 -10.29
C PRO A 45 5.68 12.62 -10.95
N ASP A 46 5.36 12.27 -12.20
CA ASP A 46 4.24 12.82 -12.97
C ASP A 46 2.90 12.10 -12.74
N ALA A 47 2.85 11.11 -11.85
CA ALA A 47 1.65 10.31 -11.63
C ALA A 47 0.51 11.08 -10.97
N THR A 48 -0.70 10.60 -11.19
CA THR A 48 -1.93 11.11 -10.56
C THR A 48 -2.56 10.09 -9.63
N ASP A 49 -3.22 10.58 -8.58
CA ASP A 49 -4.02 9.77 -7.66
C ASP A 49 -5.37 10.46 -7.41
N ASP A 50 -6.47 9.71 -7.60
CA ASP A 50 -7.83 10.07 -7.23
C ASP A 50 -8.24 9.18 -6.04
N HIS A 51 -7.91 9.67 -4.84
CA HIS A 51 -7.91 8.94 -3.57
C HIS A 51 -9.00 9.44 -2.62
N ILE A 52 -10.27 9.40 -3.06
CA ILE A 52 -11.47 9.72 -2.27
C ILE A 52 -11.51 11.18 -1.76
N PHE A 53 -10.65 11.52 -0.80
CA PHE A 53 -10.43 12.85 -0.23
C PHE A 53 -9.34 13.65 -0.96
N TRP A 54 -8.69 13.03 -1.95
CA TRP A 54 -7.66 13.65 -2.77
C TRP A 54 -7.93 13.45 -4.26
N LYS A 55 -7.54 14.43 -5.08
CA LYS A 55 -7.45 14.27 -6.53
C LYS A 55 -6.38 15.20 -7.09
N GLY A 56 -5.29 14.64 -7.62
CA GLY A 56 -4.19 15.43 -8.15
C GLY A 56 -2.91 14.64 -8.32
N ASN A 57 -1.77 15.33 -8.33
CA ASN A 57 -0.45 14.70 -8.42
C ASN A 57 -0.17 13.79 -7.20
N ALA A 58 0.51 12.67 -7.45
CA ALA A 58 0.79 11.65 -6.45
C ALA A 58 1.87 12.05 -5.44
N GLU A 59 2.88 12.87 -5.79
CA GLU A 59 3.84 13.36 -4.79
C GLU A 59 3.16 14.26 -3.76
N ALA A 60 2.30 15.15 -4.23
CA ALA A 60 1.49 16.00 -3.35
C ALA A 60 0.47 15.18 -2.53
N PHE A 61 -0.02 14.06 -3.05
CA PHE A 61 -0.81 13.09 -2.27
C PHE A 61 0.00 12.51 -1.10
N VAL A 62 1.26 12.12 -1.31
CA VAL A 62 2.12 11.60 -0.24
C VAL A 62 2.27 12.63 0.88
N ASP A 63 2.54 13.89 0.53
CA ASP A 63 2.69 14.97 1.50
C ASP A 63 1.39 15.24 2.28
N PHE A 64 0.23 15.02 1.63
CA PHE A 64 -1.08 15.15 2.25
C PHE A 64 -1.43 13.96 3.16
N CYS A 65 -1.19 12.72 2.72
CA CYS A 65 -1.70 11.53 3.38
C CYS A 65 -0.87 11.11 4.60
N ILE A 66 0.46 11.26 4.54
CA ILE A 66 1.36 10.80 5.61
C ILE A 66 1.09 11.51 6.95
N PRO A 67 0.92 12.84 7.02
CA PRO A 67 0.56 13.51 8.27
C PRO A 67 -0.76 13.00 8.86
N ILE A 68 -1.76 12.72 8.02
CA ILE A 68 -3.06 12.19 8.46
C ILE A 68 -2.90 10.79 9.04
N LEU A 69 -2.17 9.89 8.35
CA LEU A 69 -1.91 8.53 8.82
C LEU A 69 -1.16 8.51 10.14
N LYS A 70 -0.24 9.45 10.37
CA LYS A 70 0.46 9.61 11.66
C LYS A 70 -0.46 9.98 12.83
N THR A 71 -1.66 10.50 12.58
CA THR A 71 -2.67 10.74 13.63
C THR A 71 -3.46 9.49 14.02
N ARG A 72 -3.29 8.37 13.28
CA ARG A 72 -3.92 7.09 13.59
C ARG A 72 -3.04 6.30 14.54
N ASP A 73 -3.66 5.73 15.57
CA ASP A 73 -2.98 4.88 16.52
C ASP A 73 -2.40 3.65 15.80
N GLN A 74 -3.16 3.07 14.87
CA GLN A 74 -2.76 1.95 14.03
C GLN A 74 -3.40 2.08 12.63
N THR A 75 -2.69 1.65 11.60
CA THR A 75 -3.28 1.34 10.29
C THR A 75 -2.74 0.01 9.77
N MET A 76 -3.56 -0.68 9.00
CA MET A 76 -3.17 -1.86 8.24
C MET A 76 -3.92 -1.87 6.91
N HIS A 77 -3.17 -1.95 5.81
CA HIS A 77 -3.67 -2.14 4.47
C HIS A 77 -3.27 -3.52 3.97
N ALA A 78 -4.26 -4.30 3.57
CA ALA A 78 -4.08 -5.59 2.91
C ALA A 78 -4.69 -5.53 1.51
N ILE A 79 -4.08 -6.24 0.56
CA ILE A 79 -4.59 -6.35 -0.80
C ILE A 79 -4.90 -7.81 -1.15
N SER A 80 -5.89 -8.00 -2.01
CA SER A 80 -6.32 -9.31 -2.49
C SER A 80 -6.83 -9.24 -3.93
N ASN A 81 -7.15 -10.40 -4.52
CA ASN A 81 -7.82 -10.53 -5.82
C ASN A 81 -7.19 -9.69 -6.94
N ILE A 82 -5.88 -9.82 -7.12
CA ILE A 82 -5.09 -9.00 -8.05
C ILE A 82 -5.29 -9.46 -9.49
N LEU A 83 -5.78 -8.56 -10.35
CA LEU A 83 -5.87 -8.73 -11.79
C LEU A 83 -4.82 -7.84 -12.46
N ILE A 84 -4.00 -8.44 -13.33
CA ILE A 84 -2.92 -7.73 -14.04
C ILE A 84 -3.00 -8.09 -15.52
N ARG A 85 -3.07 -7.04 -16.36
CA ARG A 85 -2.92 -7.13 -17.81
C ARG A 85 -1.75 -6.24 -18.25
N ILE A 86 -0.68 -6.87 -18.70
CA ILE A 86 0.53 -6.20 -19.22
C ILE A 86 0.45 -6.16 -20.75
N ASP A 87 0.84 -5.02 -21.32
CA ASP A 87 0.98 -4.76 -22.75
C ASP A 87 2.26 -3.96 -22.98
N GLY A 88 3.35 -4.68 -23.30
CA GLY A 88 4.68 -4.09 -23.41
C GLY A 88 5.14 -3.45 -22.11
N ASN A 89 5.29 -2.12 -22.13
CA ASN A 89 5.73 -1.32 -20.98
C ASN A 89 4.57 -0.64 -20.23
N GLU A 90 3.33 -1.03 -20.51
CA GLU A 90 2.15 -0.56 -19.77
C GLU A 90 1.43 -1.73 -19.12
N ALA A 91 0.76 -1.46 -17.99
CA ALA A 91 -0.10 -2.44 -17.34
C ALA A 91 -1.36 -1.78 -16.78
N ARG A 92 -2.46 -2.52 -16.87
CA ARG A 92 -3.71 -2.21 -16.15
C ARG A 92 -3.84 -3.21 -15.01
N VAL A 93 -3.97 -2.67 -13.80
CA VAL A 93 -3.96 -3.45 -12.58
C VAL A 93 -5.20 -3.11 -11.76
N GLN A 94 -5.82 -4.15 -11.22
CA GLN A 94 -6.85 -4.01 -10.21
C GLN A 94 -6.47 -4.88 -9.03
N CYS A 95 -6.60 -4.35 -7.82
CA CYS A 95 -6.61 -5.17 -6.62
C CYS A 95 -7.69 -4.69 -5.67
N TYR A 96 -8.15 -5.59 -4.82
CA TYR A 96 -9.05 -5.26 -3.73
C TYR A 96 -8.17 -4.77 -2.58
N PHE A 97 -8.58 -3.71 -1.90
CA PHE A 97 -7.94 -3.28 -0.67
C PHE A 97 -8.89 -3.48 0.51
N HIS A 98 -8.30 -3.83 1.64
CA HIS A 98 -8.92 -3.90 2.95
C HIS A 98 -8.06 -3.06 3.89
N ALA A 99 -8.60 -1.94 4.38
CA ALA A 99 -7.90 -1.03 5.25
C ALA A 99 -8.60 -0.95 6.61
N TYR A 100 -7.79 -1.11 7.65
CA TYR A 100 -8.21 -1.08 9.05
C TYR A 100 -7.46 0.04 9.74
N GLU A 101 -8.18 0.99 10.31
CA GLU A 101 -7.57 2.09 11.06
C GLU A 101 -8.14 2.17 12.46
N ARG A 102 -7.29 2.54 13.41
CA ARG A 102 -7.70 2.91 14.74
C ARG A 102 -7.53 4.42 14.94
N LEU A 103 -8.63 5.10 15.22
CA LEU A 103 -8.67 6.54 15.40
C LEU A 103 -8.87 6.90 16.88
N ARG A 104 -7.91 7.60 17.48
CA ARG A 104 -8.06 8.19 18.82
C ARG A 104 -8.99 9.41 18.76
N ARG A 105 -10.00 9.44 19.62
CA ARG A 105 -10.92 10.57 19.80
C ARG A 105 -10.41 11.52 20.86
N LYS A 106 -10.92 12.76 20.82
CA LYS A 106 -10.55 13.83 21.78
C LYS A 106 -10.97 13.52 23.21
N ASP A 107 -12.01 12.70 23.40
CA ASP A 107 -12.52 12.26 24.70
C ASP A 107 -11.71 11.09 25.31
N GLY A 108 -10.63 10.64 24.63
CA GLY A 108 -9.76 9.55 25.07
C GLY A 108 -10.19 8.17 24.56
N THR A 109 -11.42 8.03 24.04
CA THR A 109 -11.90 6.78 23.42
C THR A 109 -11.31 6.57 22.02
N SER A 110 -11.57 5.42 21.41
CA SER A 110 -11.15 5.11 20.04
C SER A 110 -12.34 4.67 19.19
N ASN A 111 -12.21 4.79 17.87
CA ASN A 111 -13.05 4.09 16.91
C ASN A 111 -12.18 3.20 16.05
N ASP A 112 -12.73 2.06 15.63
CA ASP A 112 -12.15 1.22 14.59
C ASP A 112 -12.87 1.50 13.26
N ILE A 113 -12.10 1.79 12.22
CA ILE A 113 -12.58 2.12 10.88
C ILE A 113 -12.19 0.97 9.96
N THR A 114 -13.15 0.48 9.19
CA THR A 114 -12.90 -0.52 8.14
C THR A 114 -13.33 0.06 6.80
N MET A 115 -12.43 -0.02 5.84
CA MET A 115 -12.62 0.44 4.47
C MET A 115 -12.27 -0.68 3.52
N ASP A 116 -13.15 -0.97 2.57
CA ASP A 116 -12.88 -1.96 1.55
C ASP A 116 -13.24 -1.40 0.18
N GLY A 117 -12.47 -1.79 -0.81
CA GLY A 117 -12.65 -1.25 -2.14
C GLY A 117 -11.65 -1.81 -3.12
N ARG A 118 -11.41 -1.04 -4.18
CA ARG A 118 -10.51 -1.42 -5.27
C ARG A 118 -9.54 -0.29 -5.58
N TYR A 119 -8.27 -0.64 -5.75
CA TYR A 119 -7.34 0.19 -6.49
C TYR A 119 -7.41 -0.20 -7.96
N LEU A 120 -7.60 0.79 -8.82
CA LEU A 120 -7.53 0.67 -10.27
C LEU A 120 -6.34 1.48 -10.75
N ASP A 121 -5.29 0.80 -11.18
CA ASP A 121 -4.02 1.42 -11.51
C ASP A 121 -3.71 1.26 -13.00
N ARG A 122 -3.21 2.34 -13.60
CA ARG A 122 -2.36 2.28 -14.78
C ARG A 122 -0.92 2.37 -14.31
N MET A 123 -0.14 1.33 -14.58
CA MET A 123 1.29 1.29 -14.29
C MET A 123 2.09 1.36 -15.58
N GLU A 124 3.27 1.95 -15.49
CA GLU A 124 4.20 2.08 -16.61
C GLU A 124 5.58 1.58 -16.20
N LYS A 125 6.24 0.91 -17.13
CA LYS A 125 7.63 0.51 -17.05
C LYS A 125 8.51 1.56 -17.71
N ARG A 126 9.34 2.25 -16.93
CA ARG A 126 10.34 3.21 -17.46
C ARG A 126 11.70 2.82 -16.92
N ASN A 127 12.70 2.76 -17.80
CA ASN A 127 14.07 2.37 -17.45
C ASN A 127 14.17 1.03 -16.69
N GLY A 128 13.30 0.06 -17.02
CA GLY A 128 13.30 -1.26 -16.41
C GLY A 128 12.48 -1.40 -15.13
N GLU A 129 11.96 -0.29 -14.58
CA GLU A 129 11.22 -0.26 -13.32
C GLU A 129 9.73 -0.01 -13.55
N TRP A 130 8.85 -0.72 -12.83
CA TRP A 130 7.41 -0.49 -12.82
C TRP A 130 7.03 0.45 -11.68
N ARG A 131 6.19 1.44 -11.97
CA ARG A 131 5.54 2.31 -10.98
C ARG A 131 4.14 2.70 -11.43
N ILE A 132 3.34 3.19 -10.51
CA ILE A 132 2.00 3.73 -10.76
C ILE A 132 2.13 5.05 -11.52
N ALA A 133 1.44 5.16 -12.66
CA ALA A 133 1.32 6.38 -13.45
C ALA A 133 -0.05 7.07 -13.21
N ASP A 134 -1.09 6.30 -12.91
CA ASP A 134 -2.39 6.82 -12.49
C ASP A 134 -3.08 5.80 -11.57
N ARG A 135 -3.70 6.29 -10.49
CA ARG A 135 -4.50 5.48 -9.57
C ARG A 135 -5.89 6.09 -9.37
N LYS A 136 -6.90 5.23 -9.43
CA LYS A 136 -8.24 5.51 -8.90
C LYS A 136 -8.54 4.59 -7.72
N CYS A 137 -8.78 5.19 -6.56
CA CYS A 137 -9.33 4.49 -5.41
C CYS A 137 -10.87 4.47 -5.52
N VAL A 138 -11.44 3.28 -5.57
CA VAL A 138 -12.90 3.06 -5.55
C VAL A 138 -13.26 2.49 -4.20
N MET A 139 -14.04 3.22 -3.42
CA MET A 139 -14.57 2.75 -2.14
C MET A 139 -15.85 1.94 -2.39
N ASP A 140 -15.83 0.66 -2.05
CA ASP A 140 -17.00 -0.22 -2.17
C ASP A 140 -17.70 -0.41 -0.81
N TRP A 141 -16.96 -0.26 0.30
CA TRP A 141 -17.47 -0.45 1.66
C TRP A 141 -16.78 0.46 2.67
N TRP A 142 -17.55 1.06 3.58
CA TRP A 142 -17.03 1.91 4.65
C TRP A 142 -17.84 1.72 5.94
N ARG A 143 -17.17 1.48 7.06
CA ARG A 143 -17.79 1.42 8.39
C ARG A 143 -16.91 2.06 9.45
N ILE A 144 -17.55 2.60 10.46
CA ILE A 144 -16.93 3.08 11.70
C ILE A 144 -17.66 2.37 12.83
N TRP A 145 -16.90 1.75 13.71
CA TRP A 145 -17.39 1.08 14.91
C TRP A 145 -16.85 1.81 16.13
N ASP A 146 -17.67 1.90 17.17
CA ASP A 146 -17.12 2.22 18.48
C ASP A 146 -16.13 1.12 18.86
N ASP A 147 -14.98 1.51 19.39
CA ASP A 147 -13.95 0.56 19.78
C ASP A 147 -14.48 -0.40 20.87
N SER A 148 -14.55 -1.68 20.54
CA SER A 148 -14.93 -2.73 21.49
C SER A 148 -13.73 -3.35 22.22
N CYS A 149 -12.50 -2.91 21.93
CA CYS A 149 -11.27 -3.54 22.42
C CYS A 149 -10.58 -2.71 23.52
N ASP A 150 -10.46 -3.27 24.72
CA ASP A 150 -9.64 -2.69 25.80
C ASP A 150 -8.18 -3.13 25.67
N TRP A 151 -7.38 -2.33 24.98
CA TRP A 151 -5.95 -2.57 24.78
C TRP A 151 -5.14 -2.64 26.08
N ASN A 152 -5.65 -2.10 27.20
CA ASN A 152 -4.97 -2.20 28.50
C ASN A 152 -5.02 -3.62 29.07
N ARG A 153 -6.03 -4.42 28.68
CA ARG A 153 -6.12 -5.84 29.04
C ARG A 153 -5.24 -6.72 28.17
N GLY A 154 -4.75 -6.18 27.06
CA GLY A 154 -3.94 -6.90 26.09
C GLY A 154 -4.73 -7.96 25.33
N VAL A 155 -4.02 -8.73 24.50
CA VAL A 155 -4.61 -9.75 23.62
C VAL A 155 -4.72 -11.06 24.39
N PHE A 156 -5.95 -11.57 24.57
CA PHE A 156 -6.23 -12.74 25.43
C PHE A 156 -5.69 -12.62 26.86
N GLY A 157 -5.67 -11.41 27.43
CA GLY A 157 -5.12 -11.15 28.77
C GLY A 157 -3.59 -11.09 28.83
N GLN A 158 -2.90 -11.23 27.70
CA GLN A 158 -1.45 -11.12 27.61
C GLN A 158 -1.03 -9.70 27.24
N LYS A 159 0.03 -9.22 27.87
CA LYS A 159 0.65 -7.96 27.47
C LYS A 159 1.10 -8.09 26.00
N PHE A 160 0.67 -7.14 25.19
CA PHE A 160 0.96 -7.10 23.76
C PHE A 160 1.51 -5.72 23.42
N GLU A 161 2.46 -5.67 22.49
CA GLU A 161 2.95 -4.43 21.91
C GLU A 161 2.56 -4.37 20.43
N PRO A 162 1.73 -3.40 20.00
CA PRO A 162 1.43 -3.24 18.58
C PRO A 162 2.65 -2.78 17.80
N GLY A 163 2.61 -3.05 16.49
CA GLY A 163 3.53 -2.49 15.52
C GLY A 163 3.57 -0.95 15.59
N LYS A 164 4.72 -0.39 15.21
CA LYS A 164 5.02 1.05 15.28
C LYS A 164 5.25 1.61 13.89
N ARG A 165 5.41 2.92 13.77
CA ARG A 165 5.75 3.57 12.49
C ARG A 165 7.27 3.55 12.27
N GLY A 166 7.69 3.56 11.00
CA GLY A 166 9.10 3.66 10.59
C GLY A 166 10.06 2.68 11.29
N ASP A 167 11.26 3.17 11.60
CA ASP A 167 12.37 2.41 12.21
C ASP A 167 12.04 1.81 13.60
N ALA A 168 10.95 2.25 14.25
CA ALA A 168 10.51 1.69 15.53
C ALA A 168 9.69 0.39 15.37
N ASP A 169 9.28 0.03 14.16
CA ASP A 169 8.52 -1.19 13.90
C ASP A 169 9.39 -2.45 13.95
N PHE A 170 8.79 -3.58 14.35
CA PHE A 170 9.47 -4.87 14.33
C PHE A 170 9.96 -5.29 12.94
N SER A 171 9.28 -4.85 11.87
CA SER A 171 9.71 -5.11 10.49
C SER A 171 11.08 -4.50 10.19
N ALA A 172 11.38 -3.32 10.73
CA ALA A 172 12.68 -2.67 10.54
C ALA A 172 13.82 -3.48 11.18
N THR A 173 13.55 -4.24 12.24
CA THR A 173 14.53 -5.12 12.87
C THR A 173 14.80 -6.35 12.01
N LEU A 174 13.77 -6.92 11.37
CA LEU A 174 13.91 -8.13 10.55
C LEU A 174 14.63 -7.87 9.23
N PHE A 175 14.28 -6.77 8.56
CA PHE A 175 14.76 -6.50 7.20
C PHE A 175 15.81 -5.37 7.12
N GLY A 176 16.10 -4.71 8.24
CA GLY A 176 16.93 -3.52 8.28
C GLY A 176 16.29 -2.32 7.56
N LYS A 177 17.10 -1.28 7.32
CA LYS A 177 16.65 -0.03 6.67
C LYS A 177 16.36 -0.15 5.16
N ARG A 178 16.43 -1.35 4.57
CA ARG A 178 16.41 -1.58 3.12
C ARG A 178 15.31 -2.53 2.65
N LEU A 179 14.15 -2.53 3.33
CA LEU A 179 13.01 -3.41 3.03
C LEU A 179 12.60 -3.46 1.55
N PHE A 180 12.94 -2.43 0.75
CA PHE A 180 12.61 -2.34 -0.68
C PHE A 180 13.68 -1.65 -1.55
N THR A 181 14.94 -1.58 -1.12
CA THR A 181 15.99 -1.04 -2.00
C THR A 181 16.29 -2.09 -3.09
N PRO A 182 16.23 -1.75 -4.39
CA PRO A 182 16.77 -2.64 -5.41
C PRO A 182 18.24 -2.93 -5.07
N GLY A 183 18.62 -4.20 -5.14
CA GLY A 183 20.02 -4.63 -5.01
C GLY A 183 20.90 -4.12 -6.15
#